data_AF-A0A1A9NP73-F1
#
_entry.id   AF-A0A1A9NP73-F1
#
_cell.length_a   1.000
_cell.length_b   1.000
_cell.length_c   1.000
_cell.angle_alpha   90.00
_cell.angle_beta   90.00
_cell.angle_gamma   90.00
#
_symmetry.space_group_name_H-M   'P 1'
#
loop_
_entity.id
_entity.type
_entity.pdbx_description
1 polymer ?
#
loop_
_entity_poly.entity_id
_entity_poly.type
_entity_poly.pdbx_seq_one_letter_code
_entity_poly.pdbx_strand_id
1 'polypeptide(L)'
;MKNLVRVSLVFLLYAIPLPVLAADSGGWLIASQSESIRTGQTVELQVIRPSEKSIWPAVLHLRLITANGSEVRFPLAAAADAPAGSLRRLYSGKLDAEVTGIVRVELVDVESNRLALVTSESTVTLEPLTATQPINLAPRLGESEGEATAQQTVVLEDAELPALSVNEPMYFLMGGEGDARFQLSFNYRLFSPDGAIVKLAPFLKGMYFGYTQNSFWDLGEDSKPFRDTSYRPSLFWQGKLEGREWMPQTWKAGYEHESNGREDEDSRSIDTLFFEPRWQKKFADGSVLSFNPRIRAYLDKEENPDIQRYRGFVNWAAQYGRDDGWKFTANYLQGTAGYATAQIDASYPLGTEVFSNIGSFIHFQYFSGYGETLLNYNDRKSDQFRIGISIVR
;
A
#
# COMPACT_ATOMS: atom_id res chain seq x y z
N MET A 1 62.27 1.31 -10.98
CA MET A 1 62.01 0.18 -10.06
C MET A 1 60.84 0.56 -9.15
N LYS A 2 59.93 -0.40 -8.91
CA LYS A 2 58.67 -0.35 -8.12
C LYS A 2 57.47 0.19 -8.93
N ASN A 3 56.85 -0.63 -9.77
CA ASN A 3 55.75 -1.59 -9.48
C ASN A 3 54.54 -0.93 -8.81
N LEU A 4 53.53 -0.59 -9.60
CA LEU A 4 52.13 -0.57 -9.15
C LEU A 4 51.26 -1.28 -10.19
N VAL A 5 50.49 -2.23 -9.68
CA VAL A 5 49.73 -3.25 -10.40
C VAL A 5 48.54 -2.62 -11.11
N ARG A 6 48.39 -2.87 -12.42
CA ARG A 6 47.14 -2.64 -13.15
C ARG A 6 46.13 -3.69 -12.70
N VAL A 7 45.11 -3.27 -11.93
CA VAL A 7 43.90 -4.06 -11.73
C VAL A 7 42.89 -3.59 -12.76
N SER A 8 42.79 -4.33 -13.87
CA SER A 8 41.66 -4.21 -14.79
C SER A 8 40.45 -4.89 -14.15
N LEU A 9 39.51 -4.10 -13.63
CA LEU A 9 38.22 -4.62 -13.18
C LEU A 9 37.28 -4.71 -14.40
N VAL A 10 37.36 -5.85 -15.09
CA VAL A 10 36.37 -6.23 -16.11
C VAL A 10 35.10 -6.63 -15.38
N PHE A 11 34.07 -5.79 -15.43
CA PHE A 11 32.73 -6.19 -15.00
C PHE A 11 32.16 -7.17 -16.03
N LEU A 12 32.28 -8.46 -15.72
CA LEU A 12 31.54 -9.52 -16.37
C LEU A 12 30.07 -9.37 -15.93
N LEU A 13 29.18 -9.01 -16.87
CA LEU A 13 27.73 -9.10 -16.66
C LEU A 13 27.38 -10.56 -16.36
N TYR A 14 27.23 -10.91 -15.08
CA TYR A 14 26.40 -12.04 -14.71
C TYR A 14 24.95 -11.57 -14.86
N ALA A 15 24.34 -11.90 -15.99
CA ALA A 15 22.91 -12.05 -16.06
C ALA A 15 22.56 -13.11 -15.01
N ILE A 16 22.09 -12.67 -13.83
CA ILE A 16 21.40 -13.54 -12.90
C ILE A 16 20.07 -13.84 -13.60
N PRO A 17 19.82 -15.05 -14.11
CA PRO A 17 18.46 -15.39 -14.50
C PRO A 17 17.65 -15.26 -13.22
N LEU A 18 16.71 -14.31 -13.21
CA LEU A 18 15.62 -14.32 -12.24
C LEU A 18 15.05 -15.74 -12.30
N PRO A 19 15.10 -16.53 -11.21
CA PRO A 19 14.35 -17.75 -11.20
C PRO A 19 12.89 -17.30 -11.27
N VAL A 20 12.28 -17.47 -12.44
CA VAL A 20 10.86 -17.75 -12.48
C VAL A 20 10.71 -18.93 -11.53
N LEU A 21 10.15 -18.68 -10.35
CA LEU A 21 9.58 -19.71 -9.50
C LEU A 21 8.42 -20.32 -10.30
N ALA A 22 8.76 -21.07 -11.34
CA ALA A 22 8.00 -22.23 -11.72
C ALA A 22 8.17 -23.15 -10.53
N ALA A 23 7.24 -23.06 -9.59
CA ALA A 23 7.06 -24.12 -8.62
C ALA A 23 6.75 -25.36 -9.45
N ASP A 24 7.78 -26.15 -9.72
CA ASP A 24 7.71 -27.52 -10.21
C ASP A 24 7.21 -28.41 -9.06
N SER A 25 6.07 -28.04 -8.49
CA SER A 25 5.29 -28.94 -7.66
C SER A 25 4.30 -29.59 -8.61
N GLY A 26 4.52 -30.86 -8.96
CA GLY A 26 3.54 -31.69 -9.71
C GLY A 26 2.20 -31.89 -9.00
N GLY A 27 1.88 -31.06 -8.00
CA GLY A 27 0.62 -31.00 -7.28
C GLY A 27 -0.38 -30.06 -7.92
N TRP A 28 -1.64 -30.24 -7.55
CA TRP A 28 -2.75 -29.40 -7.98
C TRP A 28 -2.70 -28.05 -7.27
N LEU A 29 -3.20 -26.99 -7.89
CA LEU A 29 -3.34 -25.70 -7.23
C LEU A 29 -4.81 -25.41 -6.96
N ILE A 30 -5.08 -24.87 -5.78
CA ILE A 30 -6.37 -24.31 -5.40
C ILE A 30 -6.21 -22.80 -5.21
N ALA A 31 -7.22 -22.07 -5.69
CA ALA A 31 -7.40 -20.64 -5.48
C ALA A 31 -8.86 -20.38 -5.11
N SER A 32 -9.10 -19.50 -4.15
CA SER A 32 -10.45 -19.02 -3.84
C SER A 32 -10.65 -17.61 -4.37
N GLN A 33 -11.88 -17.30 -4.78
CA GLN A 33 -12.29 -15.93 -5.11
C GLN A 33 -12.72 -15.13 -3.87
N SER A 34 -12.84 -15.79 -2.71
CA SER A 34 -13.21 -15.16 -1.45
C SER A 34 -12.19 -15.54 -0.37
N GLU A 35 -11.81 -14.56 0.45
CA GLU A 35 -10.96 -14.77 1.62
C GLU A 35 -11.77 -15.25 2.84
N SER A 36 -13.12 -15.25 2.73
CA SER A 36 -14.03 -15.67 3.79
C SER A 36 -15.05 -16.72 3.33
N ILE A 37 -15.40 -17.64 4.24
CA ILE A 37 -16.44 -18.66 4.06
C ILE A 37 -17.45 -18.54 5.20
N ARG A 38 -18.75 -18.56 4.89
CA ARG A 38 -19.81 -18.62 5.89
C ARG A 38 -20.43 -20.02 5.95
N THR A 39 -20.82 -20.48 7.13
CA THR A 39 -21.55 -21.74 7.29
C THR A 39 -22.86 -21.68 6.50
N GLY A 40 -23.15 -22.71 5.69
CA GLY A 40 -24.32 -22.77 4.81
C GLY A 40 -24.17 -22.03 3.47
N GLN A 41 -23.09 -21.27 3.27
CA GLN A 41 -22.77 -20.67 1.98
C GLN A 41 -22.10 -21.71 1.05
N THR A 42 -22.37 -21.60 -0.24
CA THR A 42 -21.62 -22.33 -1.27
C THR A 42 -20.20 -21.77 -1.36
N VAL A 43 -19.22 -22.60 -1.05
CA VAL A 43 -17.80 -22.34 -1.25
C VAL A 43 -17.44 -22.66 -2.69
N GLU A 44 -16.79 -21.73 -3.37
CA GLU A 44 -16.28 -21.91 -4.73
C GLU A 44 -14.76 -21.85 -4.75
N LEU A 45 -14.14 -22.83 -5.41
CA LEU A 45 -12.69 -22.94 -5.56
C LEU A 45 -12.33 -23.19 -7.01
N GLN A 46 -11.41 -22.39 -7.52
CA GLN A 46 -10.76 -22.64 -8.78
C GLN A 46 -9.62 -23.63 -8.55
N VAL A 47 -9.70 -24.77 -9.20
CA VAL A 47 -8.71 -25.83 -9.13
C VAL A 47 -7.94 -25.86 -10.44
N ILE A 48 -6.61 -25.84 -10.35
CA ILE A 48 -5.69 -25.93 -11.49
C ILE A 48 -4.97 -27.26 -11.39
N ARG A 49 -5.04 -28.06 -12.45
CA ARG A 49 -4.36 -29.36 -12.52
C ARG A 49 -2.94 -29.19 -13.07
N PRO A 50 -2.01 -30.11 -12.75
CA PRO A 50 -0.75 -30.26 -13.45
C PRO A 50 -0.97 -30.54 -14.95
N SER A 51 -0.09 -30.03 -15.81
CA SER A 51 -0.16 -30.22 -17.26
C SER A 51 -0.08 -31.70 -17.69
N GLU A 52 0.53 -32.55 -16.85
CA GLU A 52 0.68 -34.00 -17.07
C GLU A 52 -0.59 -34.81 -16.85
N LYS A 53 -1.60 -34.26 -16.16
CA LYS A 53 -2.86 -34.95 -15.87
C LYS A 53 -3.93 -34.54 -16.87
N SER A 54 -4.57 -35.50 -17.54
CA SER A 54 -5.60 -35.25 -18.55
C SER A 54 -7.04 -35.36 -18.03
N ILE A 55 -7.26 -35.99 -16.86
CA ILE A 55 -8.58 -36.31 -16.31
C ILE A 55 -8.92 -35.37 -15.14
N TRP A 56 -10.15 -34.88 -15.11
CA TRP A 56 -10.71 -34.08 -14.00
C TRP A 56 -11.60 -34.94 -13.10
N PRO A 57 -11.38 -34.97 -11.78
CA PRO A 57 -12.31 -35.59 -10.83
C PRO A 57 -13.69 -34.92 -10.86
N ALA A 58 -14.78 -35.70 -10.81
CA ALA A 58 -16.13 -35.12 -10.73
C ALA A 58 -16.41 -34.48 -9.37
N VAL A 59 -15.79 -35.01 -8.31
CA VAL A 59 -15.88 -34.54 -6.93
C VAL A 59 -14.48 -34.51 -6.32
N LEU A 60 -14.21 -33.47 -5.54
CA LEU A 60 -13.02 -33.31 -4.70
C LEU A 60 -13.46 -33.05 -3.26
N HIS A 61 -12.63 -33.33 -2.28
CA HIS A 61 -12.88 -33.06 -0.86
C HIS A 61 -11.94 -31.97 -0.38
N LEU A 62 -12.54 -30.92 0.19
CA LEU A 62 -11.79 -29.87 0.86
C LEU A 62 -11.67 -30.21 2.34
N ARG A 63 -10.45 -30.19 2.87
CA ARG A 63 -10.18 -30.29 4.31
C ARG A 63 -9.87 -28.91 4.88
N LEU A 64 -10.62 -28.51 5.90
CA LEU A 64 -10.39 -27.33 6.74
C LEU A 64 -9.73 -27.79 8.04
N ILE A 65 -8.65 -27.13 8.43
CA ILE A 65 -7.93 -27.37 9.68
C ILE A 65 -7.91 -26.05 10.46
N THR A 66 -8.56 -26.01 11.61
CA THR A 66 -8.59 -24.84 12.50
C THR A 66 -7.31 -24.72 13.32
N ALA A 67 -7.08 -23.55 13.93
CA ALA A 67 -5.93 -23.32 14.81
C ALA A 67 -5.89 -24.26 16.05
N ASN A 68 -7.05 -24.72 16.53
CA ASN A 68 -7.14 -25.70 17.62
C ASN A 68 -7.02 -27.17 17.15
N GLY A 69 -6.75 -27.40 15.87
CA GLY A 69 -6.52 -28.73 15.30
C GLY A 69 -7.79 -29.51 14.92
N SER A 70 -8.98 -28.91 15.02
CA SER A 70 -10.21 -29.52 14.51
C SER A 70 -10.18 -29.60 12.99
N GLU A 71 -10.58 -30.75 12.46
CA GLU A 71 -10.67 -30.98 11.02
C GLU A 71 -12.13 -31.09 10.58
N VAL A 72 -12.49 -30.35 9.53
CA VAL A 72 -13.78 -30.49 8.83
C VAL A 72 -13.50 -30.81 7.38
N ARG A 73 -14.27 -31.75 6.82
CA ARG A 73 -14.14 -32.15 5.41
C ARG A 73 -15.51 -32.08 4.75
N PHE A 74 -15.56 -31.51 3.55
CA PHE A 74 -16.80 -31.47 2.78
C PHE A 74 -16.52 -31.62 1.28
N PRO A 75 -17.47 -32.20 0.52
CA PRO A 75 -17.31 -32.41 -0.91
C PRO A 75 -17.50 -31.11 -1.71
N LEU A 76 -16.73 -30.98 -2.78
CA LEU A 76 -16.86 -30.00 -3.83
C LEU A 76 -17.20 -30.73 -5.14
N ALA A 77 -18.33 -30.39 -5.74
CA ALA A 77 -18.71 -30.88 -7.05
C ALA A 77 -18.09 -30.00 -8.14
N ALA A 78 -17.61 -30.61 -9.22
CA ALA A 78 -17.11 -29.86 -10.35
C ALA A 78 -18.28 -29.12 -11.05
N ALA A 79 -18.05 -27.86 -11.41
CA ALA A 79 -18.94 -27.17 -12.34
C ALA A 79 -18.94 -27.88 -13.72
N ALA A 80 -19.89 -27.51 -14.58
CA ALA A 80 -20.04 -28.06 -15.94
C ALA A 80 -18.69 -28.20 -16.68
N ASP A 81 -18.61 -29.14 -17.62
CA ASP A 81 -17.34 -29.56 -18.19
C ASP A 81 -16.47 -28.40 -18.68
N ALA A 82 -15.24 -28.36 -18.16
CA ALA A 82 -14.27 -27.36 -18.55
C ALA A 82 -13.97 -27.51 -20.05
N PRO A 83 -13.79 -26.40 -20.80
CA PRO A 83 -13.42 -26.46 -22.22
C PRO A 83 -12.22 -27.40 -22.44
N ALA A 84 -12.23 -28.14 -23.55
CA ALA A 84 -11.18 -29.08 -23.89
C ALA A 84 -9.80 -28.38 -23.86
N GLY A 85 -8.86 -28.92 -23.08
CA GLY A 85 -7.53 -28.35 -22.90
C GLY A 85 -7.38 -27.34 -21.74
N SER A 86 -8.46 -26.99 -21.03
CA SER A 86 -8.37 -26.12 -19.85
C SER A 86 -7.57 -26.78 -18.73
N LEU A 87 -6.59 -26.05 -18.19
CA LEU A 87 -5.86 -26.41 -16.98
C LEU A 87 -6.60 -26.02 -15.69
N ARG A 88 -7.73 -25.30 -15.81
CA ARG A 88 -8.51 -24.78 -14.67
C ARG A 88 -9.96 -25.28 -14.72
N ARG A 89 -10.52 -25.62 -13.56
CA ARG A 89 -11.94 -25.98 -13.38
C ARG A 89 -12.47 -25.44 -12.07
N LEU A 90 -13.72 -24.98 -12.08
CA LEU A 90 -14.41 -24.52 -10.87
C LEU A 90 -15.03 -25.71 -10.13
N TYR A 91 -14.88 -25.73 -8.81
CA TYR A 91 -15.50 -26.69 -7.91
C TYR A 91 -16.29 -25.94 -6.85
N SER A 92 -17.48 -26.43 -6.51
CA SER A 92 -18.34 -25.81 -5.50
C SER A 92 -18.95 -26.82 -4.53
N GLY A 93 -19.07 -26.43 -3.27
CA GLY A 93 -19.62 -27.27 -2.21
C GLY A 93 -20.14 -26.44 -1.05
N LYS A 94 -20.95 -27.03 -0.16
CA LYS A 94 -21.48 -26.32 1.00
C LYS A 94 -20.76 -26.73 2.27
N LEU A 95 -20.39 -25.74 3.08
CA LEU A 95 -19.84 -25.97 4.41
C LEU A 95 -21.00 -26.03 5.42
N ASP A 96 -21.40 -27.25 5.80
CA ASP A 96 -22.51 -27.46 6.73
C ASP A 96 -22.08 -27.47 8.21
N ALA A 97 -20.77 -27.43 8.48
CA ALA A 97 -20.24 -27.35 9.83
C ALA A 97 -20.06 -25.91 10.29
N GLU A 98 -20.39 -25.64 11.55
CA GLU A 98 -20.07 -24.38 12.22
C GLU A 98 -18.58 -24.36 12.56
N VAL A 99 -17.83 -23.57 11.80
CA VAL A 99 -16.40 -23.35 12.02
C VAL A 99 -16.18 -21.85 12.07
N THR A 100 -15.48 -21.36 13.09
CA THR A 100 -15.19 -19.93 13.26
C THR A 100 -13.69 -19.68 13.37
N GLY A 101 -13.22 -18.58 12.78
CA GLY A 101 -11.82 -18.16 12.82
C GLY A 101 -11.01 -18.56 11.59
N ILE A 102 -9.69 -18.49 11.71
CA ILE A 102 -8.77 -18.77 10.59
C ILE A 102 -8.63 -20.28 10.41
N VAL A 103 -8.86 -20.76 9.19
CA VAL A 103 -8.70 -22.17 8.79
C VAL A 103 -7.67 -22.30 7.68
N ARG A 104 -6.86 -23.36 7.76
CA ARG A 104 -6.02 -23.82 6.66
C ARG A 104 -6.79 -24.82 5.82
N VAL A 105 -6.82 -24.62 4.50
CA VAL A 105 -7.51 -25.51 3.56
C VAL A 105 -6.55 -26.17 2.58
N GLU A 106 -6.84 -27.42 2.25
CA GLU A 106 -6.14 -28.21 1.23
C GLU A 106 -7.06 -29.30 0.65
N LEU A 107 -6.74 -29.79 -0.55
CA LEU A 107 -7.44 -30.94 -1.14
C LEU A 107 -6.97 -32.24 -0.47
N VAL A 108 -7.91 -33.17 -0.30
CA VAL A 108 -7.61 -34.49 0.29
C VAL A 108 -7.29 -35.52 -0.79
N ASP A 109 -8.00 -35.48 -1.92
CA ASP A 109 -7.89 -36.53 -2.95
C ASP A 109 -6.64 -36.38 -3.83
N VAL A 110 -6.07 -35.18 -3.85
CA VAL A 110 -4.88 -34.84 -4.63
C VAL A 110 -3.98 -33.94 -3.79
N GLU A 111 -2.67 -34.07 -3.97
CA GLU A 111 -1.72 -33.16 -3.33
C GLU A 111 -1.93 -31.75 -3.89
N SER A 112 -2.16 -30.76 -3.00
CA SER A 112 -2.37 -29.37 -3.39
C SER A 112 -1.57 -28.39 -2.54
N ASN A 113 -1.46 -27.15 -3.01
CA ASN A 113 -1.08 -26.04 -2.13
C ASN A 113 -2.10 -25.88 -0.99
N ARG A 114 -1.66 -25.18 0.05
CA ARG A 114 -2.48 -24.83 1.22
C ARG A 114 -2.90 -23.37 1.12
N LEU A 115 -4.15 -23.07 1.44
CA LEU A 115 -4.67 -21.70 1.55
C LEU A 115 -5.11 -21.42 3.00
N ALA A 116 -5.05 -20.16 3.42
CA ALA A 116 -5.67 -19.71 4.66
C ALA A 116 -6.96 -18.95 4.33
N LEU A 117 -8.06 -19.26 5.01
CA LEU A 117 -9.37 -18.62 4.85
C LEU A 117 -9.94 -18.26 6.23
N VAL A 118 -10.85 -17.30 6.27
CA VAL A 118 -11.56 -16.91 7.50
C VAL A 118 -12.98 -17.46 7.49
N THR A 119 -13.42 -18.13 8.55
CA THR A 119 -14.79 -18.65 8.66
C THR A 119 -15.61 -17.90 9.72
N SER A 120 -16.89 -17.66 9.44
CA SER A 120 -17.83 -16.98 10.36
C SER A 120 -19.20 -17.64 10.43
N GLU A 121 -19.92 -17.43 11.54
CA GLU A 121 -21.29 -17.94 11.75
C GLU A 121 -22.31 -17.29 10.80
N SER A 122 -23.42 -18.00 10.57
CA SER A 122 -24.60 -17.47 9.87
C SER A 122 -25.41 -16.58 10.82
N THR A 123 -25.57 -15.30 10.50
CA THR A 123 -26.50 -14.42 11.22
C THR A 123 -27.96 -14.84 10.98
N VAL A 124 -28.68 -15.00 12.09
CA VAL A 124 -30.10 -15.34 12.30
C VAL A 124 -31.05 -14.76 11.24
N THR A 125 -31.90 -15.65 10.70
CA THR A 125 -33.14 -15.31 9.97
C THR A 125 -34.14 -14.71 10.96
N LEU A 126 -34.43 -13.41 10.87
CA LEU A 126 -35.52 -12.80 11.63
C LEU A 126 -36.85 -13.13 10.93
N GLU A 127 -37.74 -13.83 11.64
CA GLU A 127 -39.11 -14.09 11.20
C GLU A 127 -39.91 -12.78 11.05
N PRO A 128 -40.83 -12.68 10.07
CA PRO A 128 -41.62 -11.47 9.86
C PRO A 128 -42.74 -11.35 10.91
N LEU A 129 -42.69 -10.29 11.71
CA LEU A 129 -43.80 -9.88 12.57
C LEU A 129 -45.00 -9.47 11.70
N THR A 130 -46.09 -10.21 11.84
CA THR A 130 -47.39 -9.93 11.23
C THR A 130 -48.20 -8.99 12.13
N ALA A 131 -48.98 -8.14 11.47
CA ALA A 131 -50.18 -7.44 11.94
C ALA A 131 -50.06 -5.97 12.42
N THR A 132 -50.30 -5.08 11.43
CA THR A 132 -51.36 -4.05 11.41
C THR A 132 -51.36 -2.94 12.46
N GLN A 133 -51.03 -1.71 12.04
CA GLN A 133 -52.04 -0.69 11.69
C GLN A 133 -51.42 0.44 10.83
N PRO A 134 -52.22 1.11 9.97
CA PRO A 134 -51.74 1.82 8.78
C PRO A 134 -51.49 3.33 8.98
N ILE A 135 -50.99 3.96 7.89
CA ILE A 135 -51.10 5.37 7.43
C ILE A 135 -49.69 5.97 7.26
N ASN A 136 -49.19 6.44 6.11
CA ASN A 136 -49.77 6.71 4.79
C ASN A 136 -48.66 6.57 3.73
N LEU A 137 -48.99 5.99 2.58
CA LEU A 137 -48.12 5.81 1.40
C LEU A 137 -48.28 6.98 0.43
N ALA A 138 -47.17 7.46 -0.13
CA ALA A 138 -46.91 7.56 -1.60
C ALA A 138 -45.70 8.49 -1.89
N PRO A 139 -45.07 8.40 -3.08
CA PRO A 139 -44.28 7.27 -3.56
C PRO A 139 -42.88 7.72 -4.03
N ARG A 140 -41.84 6.90 -3.89
CA ARG A 140 -40.65 6.99 -4.76
C ARG A 140 -40.17 5.60 -5.17
N LEU A 141 -40.60 5.19 -6.36
CA LEU A 141 -39.98 4.21 -7.23
C LEU A 141 -39.11 4.99 -8.24
N GLY A 142 -37.99 4.53 -8.77
CA GLY A 142 -37.13 3.37 -8.54
C GLY A 142 -35.68 3.87 -8.60
N GLU A 143 -34.63 3.10 -8.82
CA GLU A 143 -34.36 1.68 -9.02
C GLU A 143 -32.85 1.58 -8.78
N SER A 144 -32.42 0.45 -8.21
CA SER A 144 -31.03 0.16 -7.91
C SER A 144 -30.25 -0.21 -9.18
N GLU A 145 -29.04 0.31 -9.32
CA GLU A 145 -27.96 -0.40 -10.00
C GLU A 145 -26.80 -0.53 -9.00
N GLY A 146 -26.43 -1.77 -8.71
CA GLY A 146 -25.33 -2.11 -7.82
C GLY A 146 -24.00 -1.96 -8.54
N GLU A 147 -23.10 -1.17 -7.99
CA GLU A 147 -21.71 -1.07 -8.42
C GLU A 147 -20.79 -1.90 -7.53
N ALA A 148 -19.93 -2.65 -8.20
CA ALA A 148 -18.83 -3.43 -7.66
C ALA A 148 -17.96 -2.56 -6.74
N THR A 149 -17.67 -3.11 -5.56
CA THR A 149 -16.87 -2.45 -4.53
C THR A 149 -15.41 -2.42 -4.99
N ALA A 150 -15.02 -1.36 -5.68
CA ALA A 150 -13.62 -1.01 -5.87
C ALA A 150 -13.00 -0.75 -4.48
N GLN A 151 -11.85 -1.36 -4.25
CA GLN A 151 -11.13 -1.40 -2.98
C GLN A 151 -11.02 0.01 -2.37
N GLN A 152 -11.61 0.16 -1.18
CA GLN A 152 -11.56 1.36 -0.38
C GLN A 152 -10.11 1.73 -0.06
N THR A 153 -9.76 3.03 -0.13
CA THR A 153 -8.72 3.59 0.73
C THR A 153 -9.05 3.22 2.15
N VAL A 154 -8.34 2.22 2.64
CA VAL A 154 -8.53 1.71 3.97
C VAL A 154 -7.88 2.70 4.93
N VAL A 155 -8.73 3.37 5.69
CA VAL A 155 -8.33 4.05 6.93
C VAL A 155 -8.35 2.96 8.00
N LEU A 156 -7.23 2.24 8.08
CA LEU A 156 -7.12 0.91 8.69
C LEU A 156 -7.25 0.89 10.21
N GLU A 157 -7.82 -0.20 10.72
CA GLU A 157 -7.51 -0.70 12.06
C GLU A 157 -6.01 -1.04 12.17
N ASP A 158 -5.37 -0.70 13.29
CA ASP A 158 -3.94 -0.96 13.51
C ASP A 158 -3.56 -2.46 13.45
N ALA A 159 -4.56 -3.36 13.46
CA ALA A 159 -4.39 -4.81 13.36
C ALA A 159 -4.42 -5.37 11.93
N GLU A 160 -4.98 -4.65 10.96
CA GLU A 160 -5.20 -5.16 9.58
C GLU A 160 -4.05 -4.87 8.61
N LEU A 161 -3.19 -3.88 8.92
CA LEU A 161 -2.03 -3.60 8.08
C LEU A 161 -0.96 -4.69 8.19
N PRO A 162 -0.35 -5.11 7.07
CA PRO A 162 0.88 -5.91 7.11
C PRO A 162 1.97 -5.15 7.89
N ALA A 163 2.90 -5.89 8.48
CA ALA A 163 3.97 -5.28 9.28
C ALA A 163 4.80 -4.27 8.48
N LEU A 164 4.99 -4.52 7.18
CA LEU A 164 5.56 -3.58 6.23
C LEU A 164 4.43 -2.99 5.37
N SER A 165 4.29 -1.66 5.40
CA SER A 165 3.27 -0.94 4.64
C SER A 165 3.83 0.33 3.99
N VAL A 166 3.00 1.02 3.22
CA VAL A 166 3.37 2.27 2.52
C VAL A 166 3.36 3.43 3.51
N ASN A 167 4.37 4.31 3.43
CA ASN A 167 4.42 5.53 4.24
C ASN A 167 4.11 6.81 3.44
N GLU A 168 4.74 6.96 2.28
CA GLU A 168 4.51 8.04 1.30
C GLU A 168 4.40 7.44 -0.12
N PRO A 169 3.93 8.19 -1.13
CA PRO A 169 3.90 7.72 -2.52
C PRO A 169 5.26 7.21 -3.00
N MET A 170 5.23 6.18 -3.84
CA MET A 170 6.45 5.66 -4.48
C MET A 170 6.30 5.75 -5.98
N TYR A 171 7.25 6.43 -6.61
CA TYR A 171 7.17 6.80 -8.01
C TYR A 171 8.54 6.91 -8.64
N PHE A 172 8.55 6.85 -9.97
CA PHE A 172 9.65 7.26 -10.82
C PHE A 172 9.10 8.21 -11.88
N LEU A 173 9.61 9.44 -11.91
CA LEU A 173 9.15 10.52 -12.77
C LEU A 173 10.32 11.08 -13.56
N MET A 174 10.06 11.52 -14.78
CA MET A 174 11.02 12.16 -15.67
C MET A 174 10.46 13.50 -16.13
N GLY A 175 11.30 14.54 -16.17
CA GLY A 175 10.99 15.87 -16.64
C GLY A 175 11.80 16.28 -17.86
N GLY A 176 11.72 17.57 -18.20
CA GLY A 176 12.52 18.17 -19.27
C GLY A 176 14.03 18.06 -18.99
N GLU A 177 14.84 18.13 -20.05
CA GLU A 177 16.31 18.12 -19.98
C GLU A 177 16.94 16.86 -19.34
N GLY A 178 16.15 15.80 -19.18
CA GLY A 178 16.61 14.55 -18.57
C GLY A 178 16.66 14.59 -17.03
N ASP A 179 16.00 15.55 -16.37
CA ASP A 179 15.83 15.50 -14.91
C ASP A 179 14.88 14.36 -14.54
N ALA A 180 15.33 13.42 -13.71
CA ALA A 180 14.50 12.35 -13.17
C ALA A 180 14.43 12.44 -11.65
N ARG A 181 13.28 12.07 -11.10
CA ARG A 181 13.03 12.02 -9.66
C ARG A 181 12.34 10.71 -9.32
N PHE A 182 12.83 10.02 -8.30
CA PHE A 182 12.13 8.88 -7.75
C PHE A 182 12.07 8.91 -6.23
N GLN A 183 11.07 8.24 -5.69
CA GLN A 183 10.81 8.14 -4.27
C GLN A 183 10.49 6.71 -3.87
N LEU A 184 11.12 6.24 -2.81
CA LEU A 184 10.83 4.96 -2.15
C LEU A 184 10.42 5.25 -0.72
N SER A 185 9.34 4.64 -0.24
CA SER A 185 8.84 4.93 1.09
C SER A 185 8.04 3.79 1.69
N PHE A 186 8.42 3.38 2.90
CA PHE A 186 7.72 2.36 3.67
C PHE A 186 7.69 2.71 5.17
N ASN A 187 6.77 2.09 5.89
CA ASN A 187 6.81 2.01 7.34
C ASN A 187 6.74 0.55 7.79
N TYR A 188 7.42 0.27 8.90
CA TYR A 188 7.47 -1.02 9.55
C TYR A 188 6.90 -0.90 10.96
N ARG A 189 5.87 -1.68 11.27
CA ARG A 189 5.28 -1.79 12.60
C ARG A 189 6.23 -2.56 13.50
N LEU A 190 6.83 -1.89 14.48
CA LEU A 190 7.91 -2.46 15.29
C LEU A 190 7.44 -3.54 16.27
N PHE A 191 6.17 -3.46 16.71
CA PHE A 191 5.60 -4.42 17.65
C PHE A 191 4.24 -4.92 17.20
N SER A 192 4.02 -6.22 17.34
CA SER A 192 2.70 -6.82 17.16
C SER A 192 1.72 -6.24 18.17
N PRO A 193 0.53 -5.77 17.75
CA PRO A 193 -0.47 -5.18 18.64
C PRO A 193 -0.85 -6.08 19.83
N ASP A 194 -0.86 -7.40 19.61
CA ASP A 194 -1.22 -8.41 20.61
C ASP A 194 -0.01 -9.07 21.29
N GLY A 195 1.19 -8.59 21.00
CA GLY A 195 2.44 -9.13 21.55
C GLY A 195 2.55 -8.93 23.06
N ALA A 196 3.23 -9.86 23.75
CA ALA A 196 3.42 -9.79 25.20
C ALA A 196 4.09 -8.48 25.66
N ILE A 197 5.03 -7.96 24.86
CA ILE A 197 5.73 -6.70 25.14
C ILE A 197 4.75 -5.51 25.12
N VAL A 198 3.80 -5.48 24.19
CA VAL A 198 2.78 -4.41 24.10
C VAL A 198 1.78 -4.50 25.26
N LYS A 199 1.44 -5.72 25.71
CA LYS A 199 0.61 -5.90 26.92
C LYS A 199 1.28 -5.35 28.18
N LEU A 200 2.60 -5.47 28.28
CA LEU A 200 3.39 -4.92 29.39
C LEU A 200 3.58 -3.40 29.26
N ALA A 201 3.80 -2.91 28.04
CA ALA A 201 4.06 -1.51 27.74
C ALA A 201 3.13 -1.03 26.60
N PRO A 202 1.88 -0.64 26.91
CA PRO A 202 0.88 -0.29 25.89
C PRO A 202 1.27 0.86 24.97
N PHE A 203 2.14 1.77 25.41
CA PHE A 203 2.64 2.88 24.58
C PHE A 203 3.51 2.43 23.39
N LEU A 204 3.99 1.19 23.38
CA LEU A 204 4.69 0.59 22.24
C LEU A 204 3.73 0.19 21.12
N LYS A 205 2.43 0.08 21.43
CA LYS A 205 1.38 -0.08 20.41
C LYS A 205 1.39 1.15 19.50
N GLY A 206 1.43 0.91 18.19
CA GLY A 206 1.40 1.99 17.20
C GLY A 206 2.74 2.68 16.97
N MET A 207 3.86 2.08 17.43
CA MET A 207 5.21 2.55 17.11
C MET A 207 5.70 1.98 15.78
N TYR A 208 6.21 2.84 14.91
CA TYR A 208 6.64 2.52 13.56
C TYR A 208 8.03 3.07 13.28
N PHE A 209 8.80 2.31 12.53
CA PHE A 209 9.97 2.80 11.81
C PHE A 209 9.54 3.18 10.40
N GLY A 210 9.72 4.43 10.01
CA GLY A 210 9.52 4.88 8.63
C GLY A 210 10.86 5.06 7.92
N TYR A 211 10.86 4.83 6.62
CA TYR A 211 11.98 5.18 5.77
C TYR A 211 11.44 5.75 4.47
N THR A 212 11.83 6.98 4.15
CA THR A 212 11.62 7.59 2.84
C THR A 212 12.97 7.91 2.23
N GLN A 213 13.14 7.65 0.94
CA GLN A 213 14.31 8.06 0.19
C GLN A 213 13.85 8.79 -1.07
N ASN A 214 14.38 9.99 -1.27
CA ASN A 214 14.14 10.81 -2.46
C ASN A 214 15.43 10.91 -3.24
N SER A 215 15.39 10.74 -4.56
CA SER A 215 16.59 10.83 -5.39
C SER A 215 16.31 11.59 -6.67
N PHE A 216 17.24 12.47 -7.02
CA PHE A 216 17.25 13.28 -8.23
C PHE A 216 18.41 12.80 -9.11
N TRP A 217 18.09 12.49 -10.36
CA TRP A 217 18.99 11.86 -11.30
C TRP A 217 19.06 12.67 -12.58
N ASP A 218 20.24 13.20 -12.90
CA ASP A 218 20.45 14.00 -14.10
C ASP A 218 20.78 13.06 -15.27
N LEU A 219 19.75 12.50 -15.91
CA LEU A 219 19.89 11.56 -17.05
C LEU A 219 20.41 12.23 -18.32
N GLY A 220 20.28 13.56 -18.42
CA GLY A 220 20.79 14.37 -19.52
C GLY A 220 22.29 14.65 -19.44
N GLU A 221 22.91 14.47 -18.28
CA GLU A 221 24.31 14.79 -18.02
C GLU A 221 25.28 13.65 -18.35
N ASP A 222 26.55 14.00 -18.55
CA ASP A 222 27.61 13.03 -18.82
C ASP A 222 27.75 12.04 -17.66
N SER A 223 27.79 10.75 -17.99
CA SER A 223 27.77 9.64 -17.02
C SER A 223 26.52 9.53 -16.15
N LYS A 224 25.50 10.38 -16.38
CA LYS A 224 24.18 10.32 -15.73
C LYS A 224 24.28 10.23 -14.19
N PRO A 225 24.88 11.22 -13.52
CA PRO A 225 25.09 11.18 -12.08
C PRO A 225 23.78 11.41 -11.30
N PHE A 226 23.70 10.85 -10.11
CA PHE A 226 22.71 11.31 -9.13
C PHE A 226 23.09 12.70 -8.64
N ARG A 227 22.18 13.66 -8.81
CA ARG A 227 22.38 15.04 -8.36
C ARG A 227 22.27 15.15 -6.85
N ASP A 228 21.24 14.56 -6.27
CA ASP A 228 21.05 14.53 -4.82
C ASP A 228 20.21 13.32 -4.43
N THR A 229 20.50 12.76 -3.26
CA THR A 229 19.70 11.71 -2.65
C THR A 229 19.50 12.06 -1.19
N SER A 230 18.25 12.19 -0.75
CA SER A 230 17.89 12.44 0.64
C SER A 230 17.36 11.16 1.29
N TYR A 231 17.92 10.79 2.43
CA TYR A 231 17.60 9.65 3.27
C TYR A 231 16.82 10.12 4.50
N ARG A 232 15.59 9.65 4.68
CA ARG A 232 14.65 10.09 5.72
C ARG A 232 14.15 8.94 6.60
N PRO A 233 15.00 8.38 7.48
CA PRO A 233 14.52 7.47 8.52
C PRO A 233 13.73 8.23 9.58
N SER A 234 12.67 7.61 10.09
CA SER A 234 11.82 8.15 11.16
C SER A 234 11.43 7.09 12.17
N LEU A 235 11.28 7.51 13.41
CA LEU A 235 10.69 6.71 14.48
C LEU A 235 9.51 7.48 15.03
N PHE A 236 8.31 6.92 14.88
CA PHE A 236 7.08 7.64 15.19
C PHE A 236 5.99 6.76 15.75
N TRP A 237 5.04 7.42 16.41
CA TRP A 237 3.76 6.85 16.76
C TRP A 237 2.71 7.31 15.77
N GLN A 238 1.75 6.44 15.48
CA GLN A 238 0.53 6.82 14.80
C GLN A 238 -0.68 6.21 15.50
N GLY A 239 -1.82 6.85 15.34
CA GLY A 239 -3.06 6.35 15.90
C GLY A 239 -4.27 7.11 15.40
N LYS A 240 -5.43 6.70 15.91
CA LYS A 240 -6.71 7.35 15.69
C LYS A 240 -6.98 8.37 16.80
N LEU A 241 -7.75 9.40 16.48
CA LEU A 241 -8.34 10.31 17.43
C LEU A 241 -9.85 10.12 17.37
N GLU A 242 -10.44 9.70 18.48
CA GLU A 242 -11.89 9.63 18.62
C GLU A 242 -12.40 11.01 18.99
N GLY A 243 -13.27 11.59 18.16
CA GLY A 243 -13.67 12.98 18.30
C GLY A 243 -14.84 13.38 17.42
N ARG A 244 -15.25 14.64 17.53
CA ARG A 244 -16.29 15.26 16.69
C ARG A 244 -15.78 15.40 15.24
N GLU A 245 -16.69 15.59 14.29
CA GLU A 245 -16.36 15.70 12.84
C GLU A 245 -15.28 16.75 12.48
N TRP A 246 -15.10 17.80 13.30
CA TRP A 246 -14.09 18.84 13.08
C TRP A 246 -12.69 18.47 13.60
N MET A 247 -12.57 17.43 14.41
CA MET A 247 -11.29 16.94 14.93
C MET A 247 -10.59 16.07 13.86
N PRO A 248 -9.24 16.04 13.86
CA PRO A 248 -8.52 15.13 12.98
C PRO A 248 -8.87 13.68 13.34
N GLN A 249 -8.98 12.80 12.35
CA GLN A 249 -9.32 11.39 12.56
C GLN A 249 -8.10 10.53 12.88
N THR A 250 -6.93 10.90 12.34
CA THR A 250 -5.67 10.19 12.59
C THR A 250 -4.54 11.18 12.85
N TRP A 251 -3.43 10.68 13.39
CA TRP A 251 -2.24 11.47 13.62
C TRP A 251 -0.97 10.63 13.48
N LYS A 252 0.13 11.28 13.15
CA LYS A 252 1.49 10.76 13.33
C LYS A 252 2.30 11.76 14.16
N ALA A 253 3.16 11.27 15.04
CA ALA A 253 4.10 12.12 15.77
C ALA A 253 5.39 11.36 16.04
N GLY A 254 6.53 12.00 15.85
CA GLY A 254 7.80 11.32 16.08
C GLY A 254 9.01 12.16 15.73
N TYR A 255 10.12 11.45 15.61
CA TYR A 255 11.40 11.98 15.18
C TYR A 255 11.67 11.55 13.73
N GLU A 256 12.22 12.45 12.93
CA GLU A 256 12.71 12.19 11.58
C GLU A 256 14.08 12.84 11.43
N HIS A 257 15.05 12.05 11.00
CA HIS A 257 16.34 12.50 10.49
C HIS A 257 16.24 12.60 8.98
N GLU A 258 16.79 13.64 8.37
CA GLU A 258 16.91 13.80 6.92
C GLU A 258 18.34 14.22 6.59
N SER A 259 19.07 13.42 5.82
CA SER A 259 20.42 13.78 5.34
C SER A 259 20.63 13.37 3.88
N ASN A 260 21.59 14.01 3.21
CA ASN A 260 21.92 13.69 1.82
C ASN A 260 23.05 12.66 1.65
N GLY A 261 23.62 12.18 2.74
CA GLY A 261 24.72 11.21 2.73
C GLY A 261 26.03 11.70 2.11
N ARG A 262 26.20 13.03 1.96
CA ARG A 262 27.43 13.65 1.47
C ARG A 262 28.33 14.10 2.61
N GLU A 263 29.59 14.36 2.30
CA GLU A 263 30.61 14.87 3.21
C GLU A 263 30.94 16.34 2.94
N ASP A 264 31.69 16.96 3.87
CA ASP A 264 32.21 18.31 3.79
C ASP A 264 31.16 19.38 3.42
N GLU A 265 31.50 20.30 2.52
CA GLU A 265 30.70 21.48 2.16
C GLU A 265 29.36 21.13 1.48
N ASP A 266 29.26 19.92 0.93
CA ASP A 266 28.05 19.38 0.32
C ASP A 266 27.16 18.63 1.32
N SER A 267 27.66 18.38 2.54
CA SER A 267 26.90 17.68 3.57
C SER A 267 25.69 18.51 4.00
N ARG A 268 24.53 17.88 4.04
CA ARG A 268 23.30 18.49 4.56
C ARG A 268 22.58 17.49 5.44
N SER A 269 22.11 17.97 6.57
CA SER A 269 21.41 17.17 7.57
C SER A 269 20.46 18.03 8.39
N ILE A 270 19.35 17.44 8.78
CA ILE A 270 18.44 17.97 9.79
C ILE A 270 17.85 16.86 10.62
N ASP A 271 17.61 17.18 11.89
CA ASP A 271 16.78 16.39 12.77
C ASP A 271 15.52 17.17 13.13
N THR A 272 14.37 16.51 13.05
CA THR A 272 13.09 17.13 13.37
C THR A 272 12.25 16.27 14.28
N LEU A 273 11.58 16.91 15.24
CA LEU A 273 10.34 16.37 15.80
C LEU A 273 9.19 16.83 14.93
N PHE A 274 8.21 15.97 14.70
CA PHE A 274 7.04 16.31 13.93
C PHE A 274 5.74 15.87 14.58
N PHE A 275 4.67 16.58 14.23
CA PHE A 275 3.29 16.22 14.49
C PHE A 275 2.48 16.44 13.21
N GLU A 276 1.73 15.42 12.81
CA GLU A 276 0.96 15.39 11.56
C GLU A 276 -0.44 14.86 11.85
N PRO A 277 -1.39 15.72 12.28
CA PRO A 277 -2.79 15.37 12.33
C PRO A 277 -3.36 15.29 10.91
N ARG A 278 -4.35 14.42 10.70
CA ARG A 278 -5.01 14.24 9.40
C ARG A 278 -6.53 14.32 9.54
N TRP A 279 -7.11 15.23 8.76
CA TRP A 279 -8.54 15.33 8.52
C TRP A 279 -8.91 14.61 7.22
N GLN A 280 -10.05 13.93 7.20
CA GLN A 280 -10.62 13.28 6.03
C GLN A 280 -12.12 13.49 5.95
N LYS A 281 -12.59 13.84 4.75
CA LYS A 281 -14.01 13.95 4.41
C LYS A 281 -14.29 13.12 3.16
N LYS A 282 -15.21 12.18 3.28
CA LYS A 282 -15.73 11.39 2.15
C LYS A 282 -16.96 12.09 1.57
N PHE A 283 -17.06 12.13 0.25
CA PHE A 283 -18.21 12.68 -0.47
C PHE A 283 -19.06 11.55 -1.07
N ALA A 284 -20.28 11.91 -1.48
CA ALA A 284 -21.25 10.94 -2.00
C ALA A 284 -20.81 10.27 -3.32
N ASP A 285 -19.95 10.93 -4.09
CA ASP A 285 -19.39 10.42 -5.36
C ASP A 285 -18.18 9.49 -5.16
N GLY A 286 -17.88 9.13 -3.91
CA GLY A 286 -16.74 8.29 -3.54
C GLY A 286 -15.41 9.04 -3.41
N SER A 287 -15.36 10.34 -3.73
CA SER A 287 -14.13 11.12 -3.55
C SER A 287 -13.82 11.36 -2.07
N VAL A 288 -12.53 11.48 -1.76
CA VAL A 288 -12.03 11.77 -0.42
C VAL A 288 -11.17 13.02 -0.48
N LEU A 289 -11.52 14.03 0.32
CA LEU A 289 -10.64 15.15 0.64
C LEU A 289 -9.91 14.82 1.94
N SER A 290 -8.59 14.93 1.94
CA SER A 290 -7.77 14.87 3.12
C SER A 290 -6.90 16.10 3.26
N PHE A 291 -6.62 16.47 4.51
CA PHE A 291 -5.74 17.56 4.87
C PHE A 291 -4.86 17.10 6.02
N ASN A 292 -3.54 17.14 5.86
CA ASN A 292 -2.58 16.66 6.84
C ASN A 292 -1.37 17.60 6.95
N PRO A 293 -1.48 18.73 7.67
CA PRO A 293 -0.35 19.61 7.92
C PRO A 293 0.70 18.90 8.77
N ARG A 294 1.93 18.84 8.30
CA ARG A 294 3.07 18.32 9.06
C ARG A 294 3.82 19.47 9.71
N ILE A 295 3.57 19.65 11.00
CA ILE A 295 4.23 20.62 11.86
C ILE A 295 5.56 20.02 12.33
N ARG A 296 6.64 20.79 12.30
CA ARG A 296 7.98 20.32 12.70
C ARG A 296 8.69 21.30 13.61
N ALA A 297 9.55 20.79 14.47
CA ALA A 297 10.54 21.53 15.24
C ALA A 297 11.93 20.98 14.88
N TYR A 298 12.86 21.87 14.56
CA TYR A 298 14.25 21.50 14.27
C TYR A 298 15.00 21.25 15.57
N LEU A 299 15.54 20.04 15.72
CA LEU A 299 16.43 19.66 16.82
C LEU A 299 17.89 19.89 16.45
N ASP A 300 18.25 19.52 15.22
CA ASP A 300 19.57 19.71 14.64
C ASP A 300 19.43 20.22 13.19
N LYS A 301 20.36 21.09 12.80
CA LYS A 301 20.48 21.70 11.48
C LYS A 301 21.85 22.36 11.31
N GLU A 302 22.89 21.87 11.98
CA GLU A 302 24.22 22.50 11.99
C GLU A 302 24.80 22.70 10.57
N GLU A 303 24.58 21.75 9.67
CA GLU A 303 25.07 21.79 8.28
C GLU A 303 24.29 22.77 7.39
N ASN A 304 23.10 23.18 7.84
CA ASN A 304 22.23 24.12 7.12
C ASN A 304 21.44 24.98 8.12
N PRO A 305 22.11 25.91 8.84
CA PRO A 305 21.54 26.60 10.00
C PRO A 305 20.34 27.51 9.68
N ASP A 306 20.16 27.86 8.41
CA ASP A 306 19.14 28.77 7.93
C ASP A 306 18.01 28.07 7.14
N ILE A 307 17.97 26.73 7.13
CA ILE A 307 16.98 25.93 6.39
C ILE A 307 15.52 26.31 6.67
N GLN A 308 15.19 26.75 7.90
CA GLN A 308 13.86 27.23 8.27
C GLN A 308 13.42 28.46 7.48
N ARG A 309 14.36 29.28 6.97
CA ARG A 309 14.05 30.43 6.11
C ARG A 309 13.36 29.99 4.83
N TYR A 310 13.63 28.77 4.37
CA TYR A 310 13.15 28.18 3.12
C TYR A 310 12.02 27.18 3.34
N ARG A 311 12.18 26.24 4.29
CA ARG A 311 11.21 25.15 4.54
C ARG A 311 10.19 25.46 5.64
N GLY A 312 10.42 26.48 6.47
CA GLY A 312 9.52 26.86 7.55
C GLY A 312 9.31 25.76 8.59
N PHE A 313 8.19 25.85 9.32
CA PHE A 313 7.86 24.89 10.39
C PHE A 313 6.64 24.03 10.08
N VAL A 314 5.96 24.27 8.95
CA VAL A 314 4.76 23.53 8.57
C VAL A 314 4.82 23.22 7.08
N ASN A 315 4.68 21.94 6.73
CA ASN A 315 4.30 21.53 5.38
C ASN A 315 2.79 21.35 5.34
N TRP A 316 2.10 22.11 4.51
CA TRP A 316 0.67 22.02 4.31
C TRP A 316 0.39 21.02 3.19
N ALA A 317 -0.20 19.89 3.52
CA ALA A 317 -0.55 18.86 2.55
C ALA A 317 -2.08 18.68 2.47
N ALA A 318 -2.60 18.64 1.25
CA ALA A 318 -3.97 18.28 0.96
C ALA A 318 -4.02 17.26 -0.18
N GLN A 319 -4.97 16.35 -0.14
CA GLN A 319 -5.20 15.39 -1.23
C GLN A 319 -6.69 15.29 -1.50
N TYR A 320 -7.06 15.24 -2.77
CA TYR A 320 -8.45 15.10 -3.21
C TYR A 320 -8.55 14.12 -4.38
N GLY A 321 -9.52 13.22 -4.33
CA GLY A 321 -9.85 12.37 -5.47
C GLY A 321 -10.42 11.02 -5.09
N ARG A 322 -10.42 10.11 -6.06
CA ARG A 322 -10.93 8.74 -5.92
C ARG A 322 -9.83 7.71 -6.09
N ASP A 323 -10.03 6.54 -5.50
CA ASP A 323 -9.08 5.43 -5.60
C ASP A 323 -9.11 4.69 -6.92
N ASP A 324 -10.24 4.75 -7.60
CA ASP A 324 -10.46 4.20 -8.94
C ASP A 324 -10.36 5.28 -10.04
N GLY A 325 -10.02 6.53 -9.68
CA GLY A 325 -9.97 7.64 -10.61
C GLY A 325 -8.79 8.58 -10.37
N TRP A 326 -8.98 9.85 -10.74
CA TRP A 326 -7.99 10.90 -10.50
C TRP A 326 -7.80 11.14 -9.01
N LYS A 327 -6.53 11.28 -8.61
CA LYS A 327 -6.12 11.69 -7.26
C LYS A 327 -5.09 12.81 -7.38
N PHE A 328 -5.38 13.93 -6.74
CA PHE A 328 -4.58 15.14 -6.73
C PHE A 328 -3.99 15.35 -5.34
N THR A 329 -2.70 15.64 -5.26
CA THR A 329 -2.03 16.00 -4.01
C THR A 329 -1.41 17.39 -4.17
N ALA A 330 -1.59 18.26 -3.19
CA ALA A 330 -0.97 19.57 -3.12
C ALA A 330 -0.14 19.68 -1.85
N ASN A 331 1.12 20.08 -1.98
CA ASN A 331 2.02 20.39 -0.89
C ASN A 331 2.46 21.84 -0.98
N TYR A 332 2.49 22.52 0.16
CA TYR A 332 2.93 23.90 0.27
C TYR A 332 3.78 24.12 1.51
N LEU A 333 4.97 24.68 1.33
CA LEU A 333 5.85 25.10 2.41
C LEU A 333 6.04 26.61 2.36
N GLN A 334 5.95 27.24 3.53
CA GLN A 334 6.22 28.67 3.69
C GLN A 334 7.37 28.84 4.68
N GLY A 335 8.51 29.29 4.16
CA GLY A 335 9.70 29.62 4.92
C GLY A 335 9.56 30.91 5.73
N THR A 336 10.34 31.02 6.80
CA THR A 336 10.28 32.17 7.73
C THR A 336 10.78 33.48 7.12
N ALA A 337 11.49 33.42 5.99
CA ALA A 337 12.01 34.60 5.29
C ALA A 337 11.19 34.95 4.03
N GLY A 338 10.00 34.37 3.86
CA GLY A 338 9.12 34.63 2.71
C GLY A 338 9.38 33.72 1.51
N TYR A 339 10.40 32.85 1.54
CA TYR A 339 10.59 31.81 0.54
C TYR A 339 9.48 30.77 0.64
N ALA A 340 9.04 30.22 -0.50
CA ALA A 340 7.95 29.27 -0.54
C ALA A 340 8.18 28.19 -1.59
N THR A 341 7.49 27.08 -1.41
CA THR A 341 7.54 25.92 -2.29
C THR A 341 6.14 25.39 -2.49
N ALA A 342 5.79 25.08 -3.74
CA ALA A 342 4.55 24.41 -4.09
C ALA A 342 4.87 23.16 -4.93
N GLN A 343 4.24 22.04 -4.58
CA GLN A 343 4.25 20.82 -5.38
C GLN A 343 2.81 20.35 -5.59
N ILE A 344 2.45 20.05 -6.82
CA ILE A 344 1.15 19.50 -7.18
C ILE A 344 1.38 18.21 -7.93
N ASP A 345 0.71 17.15 -7.50
CA ASP A 345 0.77 15.84 -8.11
C ASP A 345 -0.63 15.45 -8.57
N ALA A 346 -0.73 14.80 -9.73
CA ALA A 346 -1.94 14.19 -10.23
C ALA A 346 -1.64 12.75 -10.65
N SER A 347 -2.49 11.81 -10.26
CA SER A 347 -2.33 10.41 -10.64
C SER A 347 -3.64 9.74 -11.05
N TYR A 348 -3.55 8.76 -11.92
CA TYR A 348 -4.69 7.99 -12.42
C TYR A 348 -4.33 6.51 -12.56
N PRO A 349 -5.19 5.55 -12.14
CA PRO A 349 -4.88 4.13 -12.21
C PRO A 349 -4.74 3.66 -13.65
N LEU A 350 -3.65 2.95 -13.93
CA LEU A 350 -3.46 2.22 -15.17
C LEU A 350 -4.18 0.89 -15.04
N GLY A 351 -4.97 0.54 -16.06
CA GLY A 351 -5.72 -0.72 -16.08
C GLY A 351 -4.81 -1.95 -15.98
N THR A 352 -5.38 -3.05 -15.50
CA THR A 352 -4.70 -4.34 -15.28
C THR A 352 -4.12 -4.97 -16.56
N GLU A 353 -4.51 -4.48 -17.74
CA GLU A 353 -4.05 -4.98 -19.04
C GLU A 353 -2.65 -4.47 -19.42
N VAL A 354 -2.19 -3.35 -18.85
CA VAL A 354 -0.89 -2.73 -19.19
C VAL A 354 0.22 -3.20 -18.25
N PHE A 355 -0.09 -3.35 -16.96
CA PHE A 355 0.83 -3.85 -15.96
C PHE A 355 0.12 -4.91 -15.13
N SER A 356 0.52 -6.18 -15.28
CA SER A 356 -0.07 -7.31 -14.57
C SER A 356 0.05 -7.14 -13.05
N ASN A 357 -1.08 -7.10 -12.35
CA ASN A 357 -1.25 -7.20 -10.88
C ASN A 357 -0.45 -6.23 -9.97
N ILE A 358 0.36 -5.34 -10.53
CA ILE A 358 1.01 -4.25 -9.80
C ILE A 358 0.14 -3.03 -10.05
N GLY A 359 -0.70 -2.66 -9.08
CA GLY A 359 -1.47 -1.42 -9.13
C GLY A 359 -0.53 -0.27 -9.45
N SER A 360 -0.59 0.22 -10.69
CA SER A 360 0.31 1.24 -11.21
C SER A 360 -0.53 2.42 -11.63
N PHE A 361 0.01 3.61 -11.48
CA PHE A 361 -0.70 4.84 -11.78
C PHE A 361 0.20 5.70 -12.66
N ILE A 362 -0.36 6.27 -13.73
CA ILE A 362 0.30 7.38 -14.39
C ILE A 362 0.33 8.54 -13.42
N HIS A 363 1.46 9.23 -13.32
CA HIS A 363 1.70 10.27 -12.33
C HIS A 363 2.35 11.48 -13.01
N PHE A 364 1.73 12.64 -12.81
CA PHE A 364 2.20 13.95 -13.21
C PHE A 364 2.57 14.75 -11.97
N GLN A 365 3.71 15.44 -12.01
CA GLN A 365 4.16 16.30 -10.93
C GLN A 365 4.55 17.66 -11.48
N TYR A 366 4.07 18.70 -10.82
CA TYR A 366 4.51 20.08 -10.96
C TYR A 366 5.23 20.51 -9.68
N PHE A 367 6.38 21.17 -9.81
CA PHE A 367 7.12 21.73 -8.69
C PHE A 367 7.58 23.16 -9.02
N SER A 368 7.48 24.08 -8.05
CA SER A 368 8.05 25.42 -8.17
C SER A 368 8.43 25.96 -6.78
N GLY A 369 9.60 26.59 -6.68
CA GLY A 369 10.07 27.21 -5.43
C GLY A 369 11.41 26.70 -4.94
N TYR A 370 11.59 26.67 -3.62
CA TYR A 370 12.86 26.33 -2.95
C TYR A 370 12.82 24.91 -2.37
N GLY A 371 13.95 24.39 -1.88
CA GLY A 371 13.91 23.19 -1.03
C GLY A 371 13.60 21.87 -1.75
N GLU A 372 13.66 21.82 -3.09
CA GLU A 372 13.37 20.62 -3.88
C GLU A 372 14.29 19.46 -3.50
N THR A 373 15.58 19.78 -3.41
CA THR A 373 16.64 18.91 -2.92
C THR A 373 17.12 19.42 -1.57
N LEU A 374 17.79 18.56 -0.80
CA LEU A 374 18.39 19.00 0.45
C LEU A 374 19.71 19.72 0.16
N LEU A 375 20.50 19.23 -0.81
CA LEU A 375 21.76 19.86 -1.23
C LEU A 375 21.60 21.34 -1.59
N ASN A 376 20.57 21.66 -2.37
CA ASN A 376 20.29 23.00 -2.90
C ASN A 376 19.01 23.59 -2.28
N TYR A 377 18.80 23.39 -0.97
CA TYR A 377 17.57 23.82 -0.30
C TYR A 377 17.31 25.33 -0.41
N ASN A 378 18.38 26.11 -0.56
CA ASN A 378 18.39 27.56 -0.65
C ASN A 378 18.33 28.10 -2.08
N ASP A 379 18.34 27.23 -3.09
CA ASP A 379 18.22 27.61 -4.49
C ASP A 379 16.75 27.57 -4.94
N ARG A 380 16.33 28.61 -5.66
CA ARG A 380 15.01 28.64 -6.28
C ARG A 380 15.06 27.86 -7.60
N LYS A 381 14.23 26.84 -7.72
CA LYS A 381 13.95 26.19 -9.00
C LYS A 381 12.74 26.84 -9.67
N SER A 382 12.87 27.05 -10.97
CA SER A 382 11.75 27.37 -11.83
C SER A 382 10.83 26.16 -11.95
N ASP A 383 9.66 26.40 -12.54
CA ASP A 383 8.64 25.41 -12.81
C ASP A 383 9.20 24.13 -13.46
N GLN A 384 9.09 23.02 -12.72
CA GLN A 384 9.46 21.68 -13.17
C GLN A 384 8.19 20.88 -13.43
N PHE A 385 8.11 20.24 -14.60
CA PHE A 385 7.05 19.31 -14.95
C PHE A 385 7.66 17.93 -15.14
N ARG A 386 7.10 16.94 -14.47
CA ARG A 386 7.53 15.54 -14.57
C ARG A 386 6.34 14.63 -14.82
N ILE A 387 6.59 13.55 -15.54
CA ILE A 387 5.63 12.49 -15.82
C ILE A 387 6.29 11.13 -15.58
N GLY A 388 5.54 10.17 -15.09
CA GLY A 388 6.01 8.81 -14.97
C GLY A 388 4.98 7.89 -14.34
N ILE A 389 5.47 6.94 -13.57
CA ILE A 389 4.64 5.89 -12.96
C ILE A 389 4.83 5.92 -11.46
N SER A 390 3.73 5.78 -10.73
CA SER A 390 3.73 5.43 -9.31
C SER A 390 3.20 4.02 -9.11
N ILE A 391 3.71 3.35 -8.09
CA ILE A 391 3.22 2.02 -7.65
C ILE A 391 2.25 2.17 -6.46
N VAL A 392 2.33 3.29 -5.73
CA VAL A 392 1.43 3.65 -4.63
C VAL A 392 1.32 5.19 -4.59
N ARG A 393 0.14 5.71 -4.26
CA ARG A 393 -0.24 7.13 -4.41
C ARG A 393 -1.00 7.71 -3.23
#